data_AF-A0A6G0N7K5-F1
#
_entry.id   AF-A0A6G0N7K5-F1
#
_cell.length_a   1.000
_cell.length_b   1.000
_cell.length_c   1.000
_cell.angle_alpha   90.00
_cell.angle_beta   90.00
_cell.angle_gamma   90.00
#
_symmetry.space_group_name_H-M   'P 1'
#
loop_
_entity.id
_entity.type
_entity.pdbx_description
1 polymer ?
#
loop_
_entity_poly.entity_id
_entity_poly.type
_entity_poly.pdbx_seq_one_letter_code
_entity_poly.pdbx_strand_id
1 'polypeptide(L)'
;MEEKPIIVKVVGTIGYGKSHMLAVLALLLLKNQVKNRFGSVPFVCYIPDCKTLLESESAILTILHQNIVLNIPDFAEPLNTIEEVRAVMQGKMVILVADQWNSIDENQMVIDRLGSCLGISVYVEIHGMSMNAKTWRDLLPKQTSDDRNIYCGGFNDDEFGVWLKHHPPFFTEHEDELALLTGKVPLLLSVFARVYGNGDSWESVVQRVQLDENMKELERSLSAFYNEMDGDLVWKVCTLKVDMMFESELVDHRFFFEDPSRGFCATSELVLWLLYRLPAQLLASMSKKSSRPKYAAKV
;
A
#
# COMPACT_ATOMS: atom_id res chain seq x y z
N MET A 1 -24.82 -13.53 -20.55
CA MET A 1 -23.55 -12.80 -20.45
C MET A 1 -23.09 -12.95 -19.03
N GLU A 2 -21.95 -13.58 -18.78
CA GLU A 2 -21.28 -13.47 -17.48
C GLU A 2 -20.84 -12.01 -17.34
N GLU A 3 -21.39 -11.29 -16.36
CA GLU A 3 -20.85 -9.97 -16.00
C GLU A 3 -19.45 -10.22 -15.42
N LYS A 4 -18.41 -9.72 -16.08
CA LYS A 4 -17.05 -9.77 -15.54
C LYS A 4 -16.98 -8.96 -14.24
N PRO A 5 -16.24 -9.43 -13.22
CA PRO A 5 -16.03 -8.65 -12.00
C PRO A 5 -15.33 -7.34 -12.32
N ILE A 6 -15.70 -6.27 -11.62
CA ILE A 6 -14.96 -5.01 -11.63
C ILE A 6 -13.74 -5.20 -10.73
N ILE A 7 -12.54 -5.02 -11.29
CA ILE A 7 -11.29 -5.19 -10.56
C ILE A 7 -10.71 -3.81 -10.23
N VAL A 8 -10.49 -3.58 -8.93
CA VAL A 8 -9.80 -2.41 -8.40
C VAL A 8 -8.49 -2.87 -7.76
N LYS A 9 -7.37 -2.33 -8.19
CA LYS A 9 -6.04 -2.66 -7.64
C LYS A 9 -5.50 -1.47 -6.88
N VAL A 10 -5.33 -1.63 -5.57
CA VAL A 10 -4.71 -0.63 -4.69
C VAL A 10 -3.24 -1.01 -4.54
N VAL A 11 -2.39 -0.33 -5.28
CA VAL A 11 -0.98 -0.68 -5.44
C VAL A 11 -0.12 0.40 -4.81
N GLY A 12 0.90 0.03 -4.05
CA GLY A 12 1.73 1.05 -3.42
C GLY A 12 2.95 0.54 -2.71
N THR A 13 3.73 1.46 -2.14
CA THR A 13 4.95 1.14 -1.41
C THR A 13 4.68 0.30 -0.16
N ILE A 14 5.65 -0.51 0.24
CA ILE A 14 5.63 -1.15 1.56
C ILE A 14 5.65 -0.04 2.61
N GLY A 15 4.76 -0.12 3.60
CA GLY A 15 4.66 0.88 4.66
C GLY A 15 3.75 2.08 4.36
N TYR A 16 3.08 2.12 3.20
CA TYR A 16 2.08 3.16 2.92
C TYR A 16 0.86 3.12 3.87
N GLY A 17 0.47 1.93 4.33
CA GLY A 17 -0.77 1.72 5.09
C GLY A 17 -1.95 1.19 4.28
N LYS A 18 -1.70 0.58 3.10
CA LYS A 18 -2.75 -0.05 2.28
C LYS A 18 -3.59 -1.06 3.07
N SER A 19 -2.94 -1.93 3.85
CA SER A 19 -3.62 -2.90 4.73
C SER A 19 -4.60 -2.21 5.69
N HIS A 20 -4.21 -1.07 6.25
CA HIS A 20 -5.08 -0.27 7.12
C HIS A 20 -6.27 0.31 6.34
N MET A 21 -6.02 0.89 5.16
CA MET A 21 -7.08 1.42 4.30
C MET A 21 -8.08 0.35 3.87
N LEU A 22 -7.60 -0.83 3.48
CA LEU A 22 -8.46 -1.95 3.07
C LEU A 22 -9.28 -2.51 4.23
N ALA A 23 -8.69 -2.63 5.42
CA ALA A 23 -9.42 -3.01 6.63
C ALA A 23 -10.53 -1.99 6.97
N VAL A 24 -10.21 -0.69 6.93
CA VAL A 24 -11.20 0.38 7.15
C VAL A 24 -12.30 0.35 6.08
N LEU A 25 -11.93 0.14 4.81
CA LEU A 25 -12.90 0.00 3.72
C LEU A 25 -13.84 -1.19 3.95
N ALA A 26 -13.32 -2.36 4.31
CA ALA A 26 -14.14 -3.53 4.62
C ALA A 26 -15.13 -3.24 5.76
N LEU A 27 -14.67 -2.58 6.84
CA LEU A 27 -15.54 -2.16 7.93
C LEU A 27 -16.62 -1.15 7.49
N LEU A 28 -16.26 -0.18 6.63
CA LEU A 28 -17.22 0.78 6.09
C LEU A 28 -18.25 0.12 5.19
N LEU A 29 -17.87 -0.88 4.38
CA LEU A 29 -18.78 -1.66 3.54
C LEU A 29 -19.73 -2.51 4.39
N LEU A 30 -19.22 -3.17 5.43
CA LEU A 30 -20.03 -3.93 6.40
C LEU A 30 -20.99 -3.03 7.18
N LYS A 31 -20.56 -1.83 7.57
CA LYS A 31 -21.40 -0.86 8.30
C LYS A 31 -22.46 -0.21 7.41
N ASN A 32 -22.11 0.11 6.17
CA ASN A 32 -22.97 0.83 5.23
C ASN A 32 -23.45 -0.11 4.13
N GLN A 33 -24.11 -1.20 4.51
CA GLN A 33 -24.68 -2.17 3.59
C GLN A 33 -25.75 -1.52 2.69
N VAL A 34 -25.36 -1.13 1.48
CA VAL A 34 -26.28 -0.59 0.47
C VAL A 34 -26.88 -1.75 -0.30
N LYS A 35 -28.21 -1.78 -0.38
CA LYS A 35 -28.92 -2.74 -1.24
C LYS A 35 -28.58 -2.45 -2.70
N ASN A 36 -28.24 -3.48 -3.46
CA ASN A 36 -28.04 -3.37 -4.89
C ASN A 36 -29.37 -3.10 -5.62
N ARG A 37 -29.31 -2.97 -6.96
CA ARG A 37 -30.48 -2.76 -7.84
C ARG A 37 -31.55 -3.86 -7.74
N PHE A 38 -31.22 -5.02 -7.16
CA PHE A 38 -32.11 -6.16 -6.95
C PHE A 38 -32.59 -6.29 -5.50
N GLY A 39 -32.27 -5.32 -4.64
CA GLY A 39 -32.68 -5.31 -3.23
C GLY A 39 -31.86 -6.20 -2.30
N SER A 40 -30.84 -6.90 -2.79
CA SER A 40 -29.96 -7.73 -1.96
C SER A 40 -28.74 -6.95 -1.48
N VAL A 41 -28.29 -7.29 -0.27
CA VAL A 41 -27.09 -6.71 0.32
C VAL A 41 -25.88 -7.52 -0.15
N PRO A 42 -24.82 -6.87 -0.67
CA PRO A 42 -23.59 -7.56 -1.02
C PRO A 42 -22.93 -8.18 0.21
N PHE A 43 -22.42 -9.40 0.05
CA PHE A 43 -21.55 -10.04 1.02
C PHE A 43 -20.14 -9.45 0.90
N VAL A 44 -19.59 -8.95 2.00
CA VAL A 44 -18.24 -8.39 2.03
C VAL A 44 -17.28 -9.47 2.53
N CYS A 45 -16.40 -9.95 1.66
CA CYS A 45 -15.35 -10.89 2.03
C CYS A 45 -14.03 -10.13 2.18
N TYR A 46 -13.47 -10.06 3.39
CA TYR A 46 -12.17 -9.46 3.65
C TYR A 46 -11.13 -10.52 3.96
N ILE A 47 -10.01 -10.50 3.23
CA ILE A 47 -8.85 -11.37 3.43
C ILE A 47 -7.64 -10.48 3.77
N PRO A 48 -7.21 -10.40 5.03
CA PRO A 48 -6.16 -9.47 5.47
C PRO A 48 -4.74 -9.87 5.06
N ASP A 49 -4.51 -11.16 4.77
CA ASP A 49 -3.24 -11.65 4.23
C ASP A 49 -3.50 -12.86 3.35
N CYS A 50 -3.41 -12.68 2.03
CA CYS A 50 -3.61 -13.75 1.07
C CYS A 50 -2.60 -14.90 1.19
N LYS A 51 -1.45 -14.74 1.85
CA LYS A 51 -0.50 -15.85 2.07
C LYS A 51 -1.11 -17.00 2.84
N THR A 52 -2.03 -16.70 3.76
CA THR A 52 -2.72 -17.71 4.58
C THR A 52 -3.51 -18.71 3.72
N LEU A 53 -3.94 -18.29 2.52
CA LEU A 53 -4.65 -19.16 1.57
C LEU A 53 -3.74 -20.21 0.94
N LEU A 54 -2.41 -20.04 1.00
CA LEU A 54 -1.43 -21.01 0.51
C LEU A 54 -1.16 -22.14 1.52
N GLU A 55 -1.52 -21.96 2.79
CA GLU A 55 -1.12 -22.86 3.88
C GLU A 55 -1.89 -24.19 3.84
N SER A 56 -3.22 -24.12 3.82
CA SER A 56 -4.08 -25.29 3.82
C SER A 56 -5.52 -24.95 3.44
N GLU A 57 -6.31 -25.97 3.11
CA GLU A 57 -7.75 -25.82 2.90
C GLU A 57 -8.48 -25.34 4.17
N SER A 58 -8.03 -25.78 5.34
CA SER A 58 -8.58 -25.36 6.64
C SER A 58 -8.46 -23.85 6.88
N ALA A 59 -7.37 -23.23 6.40
CA ALA A 59 -7.18 -21.79 6.49
C ALA A 59 -8.24 -21.03 5.68
N ILE A 60 -8.55 -21.50 4.47
CA ILE A 60 -9.61 -20.94 3.63
C ILE A 60 -10.97 -21.06 4.32
N LEU A 61 -11.30 -22.24 4.87
CA LEU A 61 -12.55 -22.46 5.59
C LEU A 61 -12.68 -21.53 6.80
N THR A 62 -11.61 -21.36 7.56
CA THR A 62 -11.57 -20.48 8.74
C THR A 62 -11.84 -19.03 8.35
N ILE A 63 -11.16 -18.52 7.31
CA ILE A 63 -11.34 -17.13 6.83
C ILE A 63 -12.76 -16.92 6.31
N LEU A 64 -13.30 -17.87 5.56
CA LEU A 64 -14.66 -17.75 5.01
C LEU A 64 -15.72 -17.85 6.10
N HIS A 65 -15.56 -18.73 7.09
CA HIS A 65 -16.45 -18.82 8.24
C HIS A 65 -16.49 -17.50 9.02
N GLN A 66 -15.32 -16.91 9.31
CA GLN A 66 -15.24 -15.61 9.96
C GLN A 66 -15.97 -14.52 9.17
N ASN A 67 -15.77 -14.47 7.85
CA ASN A 67 -16.47 -13.52 6.99
C ASN A 67 -17.98 -13.77 6.96
N ILE A 68 -18.43 -15.01 7.01
CA ILE A 68 -19.86 -15.35 7.08
C ILE A 68 -20.47 -14.83 8.38
N VAL A 69 -19.82 -15.07 9.52
CA VAL A 69 -20.27 -14.56 10.83
C VAL A 69 -20.32 -13.02 10.85
N LEU A 70 -19.36 -12.35 10.22
CA LEU A 70 -19.34 -10.88 10.13
C LEU A 70 -20.50 -10.32 9.29
N ASN A 71 -20.89 -11.01 8.23
CA ASN A 71 -21.99 -10.56 7.36
C ASN A 71 -23.37 -11.05 7.84
N ILE A 72 -23.41 -12.11 8.64
CA ILE A 72 -24.63 -12.77 9.12
C ILE A 72 -24.45 -13.02 10.63
N PRO A 73 -24.79 -12.04 11.48
CA PRO A 73 -24.51 -12.10 12.92
C PRO A 73 -25.13 -13.31 13.66
N ASP A 74 -26.22 -13.87 13.13
CA ASP A 74 -26.91 -15.04 13.71
C ASP A 74 -26.40 -16.39 13.17
N PHE A 75 -25.35 -16.39 12.35
CA PHE A 75 -24.79 -17.63 11.81
C PHE A 75 -23.97 -18.38 12.87
N ALA A 76 -24.46 -19.54 13.30
CA ALA A 76 -23.88 -20.33 14.40
C ALA A 76 -23.32 -21.69 13.96
N GLU A 77 -23.55 -22.10 12.70
CA GLU A 77 -23.15 -23.42 12.22
C GLU A 77 -21.65 -23.47 11.90
N PRO A 78 -20.92 -24.52 12.29
CA PRO A 78 -19.54 -24.72 11.86
C PRO A 78 -19.51 -25.11 10.38
N LEU A 79 -18.59 -24.52 9.61
CA LEU A 79 -18.35 -24.87 8.21
C LEU A 79 -17.04 -25.64 8.12
N ASN A 80 -17.12 -26.94 7.84
CA ASN A 80 -16.00 -27.88 7.83
C ASN A 80 -15.58 -28.29 6.42
N THR A 81 -16.39 -27.97 5.40
CA THR A 81 -16.12 -28.31 4.00
C THR A 81 -16.36 -27.13 3.07
N ILE A 82 -15.71 -27.15 1.89
CA ILE A 82 -15.91 -26.13 0.85
C ILE A 82 -17.35 -26.17 0.32
N GLU A 83 -17.96 -27.35 0.25
CA GLU A 83 -19.34 -27.55 -0.20
C GLU A 83 -20.34 -26.84 0.71
N GLU A 84 -20.15 -26.92 2.03
CA GLU A 84 -20.98 -26.21 3.00
C GLU A 84 -20.84 -24.70 2.85
N VAL A 85 -19.60 -24.19 2.70
CA VAL A 85 -19.37 -22.76 2.44
C VAL A 85 -20.05 -22.33 1.13
N ARG A 86 -19.89 -23.11 0.06
CA ARG A 86 -20.50 -22.82 -1.24
C ARG A 86 -22.03 -22.78 -1.17
N ALA A 87 -22.64 -23.67 -0.39
CA ALA A 87 -24.09 -23.68 -0.17
C ALA A 87 -24.56 -22.38 0.51
N VAL A 88 -23.83 -21.90 1.52
CA VAL A 88 -24.12 -20.62 2.19
C VAL A 88 -23.92 -19.44 1.24
N MET A 89 -22.90 -19.48 0.39
CA MET A 89 -22.56 -18.40 -0.53
C MET A 89 -23.44 -18.36 -1.79
N GLN A 90 -24.23 -19.40 -2.05
CA GLN A 90 -25.02 -19.52 -3.27
C GLN A 90 -25.96 -18.32 -3.48
N GLY A 91 -25.84 -17.68 -4.64
CA GLY A 91 -26.68 -16.54 -5.04
C GLY A 91 -26.34 -15.22 -4.35
N LYS A 92 -25.30 -15.16 -3.51
CA LYS A 92 -24.83 -13.91 -2.91
C LYS A 92 -23.96 -13.14 -3.90
N MET A 93 -24.20 -11.84 -4.04
CA MET A 93 -23.23 -10.96 -4.69
C MET A 93 -22.09 -10.66 -3.73
N VAL A 94 -20.85 -10.84 -4.17
CA VAL A 94 -19.67 -10.70 -3.31
C VAL A 94 -18.86 -9.47 -3.69
N ILE A 95 -18.46 -8.70 -2.68
CA ILE A 95 -17.35 -7.74 -2.75
C ILE A 95 -16.16 -8.39 -2.06
N LEU A 96 -15.14 -8.77 -2.81
CA LEU A 96 -13.90 -9.31 -2.28
C LEU A 96 -12.90 -8.17 -2.05
N VAL A 97 -12.41 -8.06 -0.82
CA VAL A 97 -11.33 -7.15 -0.43
C VAL A 97 -10.16 -8.02 0.04
N ALA A 98 -9.09 -8.09 -0.73
CA ALA A 98 -8.01 -9.03 -0.50
C ALA A 98 -6.66 -8.30 -0.45
N ASP A 99 -5.99 -8.34 0.70
CA ASP A 99 -4.70 -7.70 0.91
C ASP A 99 -3.53 -8.67 0.69
N GLN A 100 -2.38 -8.11 0.31
CA GLN A 100 -1.18 -8.85 -0.10
C GLN A 100 -1.44 -9.82 -1.27
N TRP A 101 -2.26 -9.41 -2.24
CA TRP A 101 -2.65 -10.22 -3.40
C TRP A 101 -1.46 -10.74 -4.22
N ASN A 102 -0.34 -10.01 -4.23
CA ASN A 102 0.94 -10.44 -4.81
C ASN A 102 1.40 -11.84 -4.39
N SER A 103 0.94 -12.31 -3.24
CA SER A 103 1.33 -13.60 -2.68
C SER A 103 0.69 -14.78 -3.40
N ILE A 104 -0.43 -14.56 -4.09
CA ILE A 104 -1.21 -15.61 -4.74
C ILE A 104 -1.53 -15.32 -6.21
N ASP A 105 -1.13 -14.16 -6.74
CA ASP A 105 -1.51 -13.66 -8.07
C ASP A 105 -1.14 -14.60 -9.25
N GLU A 106 -0.13 -15.44 -9.08
CA GLU A 106 0.28 -16.48 -10.03
C GLU A 106 -0.23 -17.89 -9.67
N ASN A 107 -0.86 -18.06 -8.51
CA ASN A 107 -1.36 -19.35 -8.06
C ASN A 107 -2.84 -19.54 -8.44
N GLN A 108 -3.07 -19.84 -9.72
CA GLN A 108 -4.42 -20.01 -10.27
C GLN A 108 -5.23 -21.06 -9.51
N MET A 109 -4.61 -22.13 -9.02
CA MET A 109 -5.30 -23.17 -8.26
C MET A 109 -5.91 -22.64 -6.95
N VAL A 110 -5.20 -21.75 -6.25
CA VAL A 110 -5.71 -21.13 -5.01
C VAL A 110 -6.77 -20.08 -5.32
N ILE A 111 -6.59 -19.30 -6.38
CA ILE A 111 -7.58 -18.32 -6.86
C ILE A 111 -8.88 -19.03 -7.28
N ASP A 112 -8.79 -20.09 -8.08
CA ASP A 112 -9.93 -20.89 -8.53
C ASP A 112 -10.66 -21.52 -7.35
N ARG A 113 -9.91 -22.02 -6.37
CA ARG A 113 -10.49 -22.59 -5.14
C ARG A 113 -11.27 -21.52 -4.37
N LEU A 114 -10.67 -20.35 -4.13
CA LEU A 114 -11.34 -19.22 -3.46
C LEU A 114 -12.59 -18.80 -4.24
N GLY A 115 -12.48 -18.61 -5.55
CA GLY A 115 -13.61 -18.29 -6.43
C GLY A 115 -14.72 -19.34 -6.37
N SER A 116 -14.36 -20.62 -6.30
CA SER A 116 -15.32 -21.71 -6.17
C SER A 116 -16.10 -21.69 -4.84
N CYS A 117 -15.48 -21.17 -3.76
CA CYS A 117 -16.14 -21.01 -2.45
C CYS A 117 -17.07 -19.80 -2.44
N LEU A 118 -16.62 -18.68 -3.00
CA LEU A 118 -17.38 -17.43 -3.07
C LEU A 118 -18.54 -17.49 -4.09
N GLY A 119 -18.44 -18.40 -5.06
CA GLY A 119 -19.36 -18.52 -6.18
C GLY A 119 -18.99 -17.59 -7.35
N ILE A 120 -19.60 -17.83 -8.51
CA ILE A 120 -19.33 -17.08 -9.77
C ILE A 120 -19.83 -15.61 -9.69
N SER A 121 -20.58 -15.25 -8.63
CA SER A 121 -21.23 -13.95 -8.45
C SER A 121 -20.36 -12.90 -7.74
N VAL A 122 -19.03 -13.00 -7.83
CA VAL A 122 -18.13 -11.92 -7.41
C VAL A 122 -18.33 -10.73 -8.35
N TYR A 123 -18.75 -9.60 -7.78
CA TYR A 123 -19.11 -8.41 -8.55
C TYR A 123 -17.98 -7.38 -8.55
N VAL A 124 -17.29 -7.26 -7.41
CA VAL A 124 -16.15 -6.35 -7.25
C VAL A 124 -15.02 -7.08 -6.53
N GLU A 125 -13.82 -6.93 -7.07
CA GLU A 125 -12.58 -7.41 -6.48
C GLU A 125 -11.68 -6.21 -6.19
N ILE A 126 -11.22 -6.09 -4.94
CA ILE A 126 -10.31 -5.04 -4.48
C ILE A 126 -9.03 -5.70 -4.00
N HIS A 127 -7.95 -5.53 -4.77
CA HIS A 127 -6.66 -6.16 -4.53
C HIS A 127 -5.65 -5.19 -3.95
N GLY A 128 -5.22 -5.42 -2.71
CA GLY A 128 -4.07 -4.75 -2.09
C GLY A 128 -2.77 -5.36 -2.56
N MET A 129 -1.90 -4.55 -3.18
CA MET A 129 -0.65 -5.01 -3.76
C MET A 129 0.52 -4.09 -3.39
N SER A 130 1.64 -4.70 -3.04
CA SER A 130 2.91 -3.98 -2.91
C SER A 130 3.57 -3.87 -4.27
N MET A 131 3.97 -2.65 -4.64
CA MET A 131 4.60 -2.39 -5.92
C MET A 131 6.00 -3.03 -5.97
N ASN A 132 6.31 -3.81 -7.01
CA ASN A 132 7.62 -4.34 -7.41
C ASN A 132 7.68 -4.50 -8.96
N ALA A 133 8.81 -4.96 -9.54
CA ALA A 133 8.98 -5.00 -11.00
C ALA A 133 8.04 -5.94 -11.71
N LYS A 134 7.65 -7.02 -11.04
CA LYS A 134 6.60 -7.90 -11.56
C LYS A 134 5.26 -7.15 -11.61
N THR A 135 4.80 -6.64 -10.47
CA THR A 135 3.52 -5.90 -10.36
C THR A 135 3.44 -4.77 -11.37
N TRP A 136 4.49 -3.97 -11.52
CA TRP A 136 4.53 -2.92 -12.52
C TRP A 136 4.43 -3.45 -13.96
N ARG A 137 5.22 -4.47 -14.31
CA ARG A 137 5.18 -5.09 -15.65
C ARG A 137 3.81 -5.69 -15.96
N ASP A 138 3.12 -6.22 -14.96
CA ASP A 138 1.81 -6.83 -15.13
C ASP A 138 0.69 -5.78 -15.24
N LEU A 139 0.90 -4.59 -14.69
CA LEU A 139 -0.06 -3.48 -14.72
C LEU A 139 0.13 -2.54 -15.92
N LEU A 140 1.36 -2.41 -16.45
CA LEU A 140 1.69 -1.57 -17.60
C LEU A 140 0.81 -1.85 -18.84
N PRO A 141 0.46 -3.10 -19.20
CA PRO A 141 -0.38 -3.41 -20.35
C PRO A 141 -1.89 -3.39 -20.04
N LYS A 142 -2.28 -3.31 -18.76
CA LYS A 142 -3.67 -3.51 -18.29
C LYS A 142 -4.44 -2.22 -18.02
N GLN A 143 -3.89 -1.07 -18.40
CA GLN A 143 -4.64 0.19 -18.45
C GLN A 143 -5.54 0.25 -19.69
N THR A 144 -6.32 -0.80 -19.92
CA THR A 144 -7.42 -0.80 -20.89
C THR A 144 -8.73 -0.77 -20.10
N SER A 145 -9.56 0.24 -20.41
CA SER A 145 -10.92 0.63 -19.95
C SER A 145 -11.61 0.05 -18.69
N ASP A 146 -11.33 -1.18 -18.25
CA ASP A 146 -12.16 -1.91 -17.29
C ASP A 146 -11.48 -2.10 -15.91
N ASP A 147 -10.14 -2.06 -15.82
CA ASP A 147 -9.39 -2.18 -14.56
C ASP A 147 -9.08 -0.79 -13.96
N ARG A 148 -9.40 -0.59 -12.67
CA ARG A 148 -9.03 0.65 -11.94
C ARG A 148 -7.81 0.42 -11.07
N ASN A 149 -6.68 1.03 -11.44
CA ASN A 149 -5.46 1.00 -10.62
C ASN A 149 -5.35 2.30 -9.81
N ILE A 150 -5.11 2.18 -8.50
CA ILE A 150 -4.84 3.28 -7.59
C ILE A 150 -3.39 3.12 -7.11
N TYR A 151 -2.57 4.16 -7.24
CA TYR A 151 -1.16 4.13 -6.87
C TYR A 151 -0.89 4.94 -5.61
N CYS A 152 -0.19 4.34 -4.63
CA CYS A 152 0.03 4.91 -3.31
C CYS A 152 1.53 4.89 -2.92
N GLY A 153 2.20 6.05 -2.92
CA GLY A 153 3.62 6.17 -2.60
C GLY A 153 3.95 6.61 -1.16
N GLY A 154 3.10 7.46 -0.58
CA GLY A 154 3.26 8.24 0.68
C GLY A 154 2.32 9.45 0.71
N PHE A 155 2.20 10.14 1.83
CA PHE A 155 1.20 11.20 2.03
C PHE A 155 1.36 12.40 1.11
N ASN A 156 0.23 12.91 0.58
CA ASN A 156 0.16 14.18 -0.16
C ASN A 156 0.45 15.39 0.69
N ASP A 157 0.65 16.53 0.05
CA ASP A 157 1.01 17.75 0.78
C ASP A 157 -0.09 18.10 1.79
N ASP A 158 -1.35 17.83 1.45
CA ASP A 158 -2.47 17.99 2.37
C ASP A 158 -2.46 16.94 3.49
N GLU A 159 -2.30 15.65 3.18
CA GLU A 159 -2.23 14.53 4.13
C GLU A 159 -1.03 14.66 5.07
N PHE A 160 0.13 15.06 4.55
CA PHE A 160 1.34 15.30 5.30
C PHE A 160 1.21 16.56 6.15
N GLY A 161 0.60 17.62 5.62
CA GLY A 161 0.23 18.80 6.40
C GLY A 161 -0.73 18.47 7.54
N VAL A 162 -1.69 17.57 7.33
CA VAL A 162 -2.57 17.03 8.39
C VAL A 162 -1.75 16.24 9.39
N TRP A 163 -0.82 15.39 8.95
CA TRP A 163 0.06 14.64 9.84
C TRP A 163 0.89 15.59 10.71
N LEU A 164 1.54 16.60 10.14
CA LEU A 164 2.34 17.60 10.88
C LEU A 164 1.51 18.33 11.94
N LYS A 165 0.27 18.71 11.63
CA LYS A 165 -0.65 19.37 12.59
C LYS A 165 -0.99 18.52 13.81
N HIS A 166 -0.91 17.20 13.69
CA HIS A 166 -1.20 16.26 14.80
C HIS A 166 0.06 15.84 15.57
N HIS A 167 1.24 16.33 15.20
CA HIS A 167 2.52 15.99 15.82
C HIS A 167 3.22 17.24 16.38
N PRO A 168 4.22 17.09 17.27
CA PRO A 168 4.94 18.22 17.86
C PRO A 168 5.51 19.18 16.79
N PRO A 169 5.53 20.51 17.06
CA PRO A 169 6.07 21.52 16.14
C PRO A 169 7.49 21.22 15.64
N PHE A 170 8.27 20.46 16.41
CA PHE A 170 9.56 19.89 16.02
C PHE A 170 9.56 19.31 14.60
N PHE A 171 8.53 18.57 14.21
CA PHE A 171 8.46 17.99 12.85
C PHE A 171 8.13 19.02 11.77
N THR A 172 7.41 20.10 12.13
CA THR A 172 7.16 21.22 11.21
C THR A 172 8.45 22.03 10.98
N GLU A 173 9.27 22.20 12.01
CA GLU A 173 10.57 22.87 11.90
C GLU A 173 11.56 22.11 10.99
N HIS A 174 11.38 20.79 10.85
CA HIS A 174 12.20 19.90 10.03
C HIS A 174 11.42 19.27 8.86
N GLU A 175 10.37 19.94 8.37
CA GLU A 175 9.44 19.39 7.38
C GLU A 175 10.16 18.88 6.12
N ASP A 176 11.00 19.72 5.50
CA ASP A 176 11.70 19.40 4.26
C ASP A 176 12.62 18.18 4.42
N GLU A 177 13.36 18.12 5.54
CA GLU A 177 14.28 17.02 5.82
C GLU A 177 13.54 15.73 6.17
N LEU A 178 12.43 15.84 6.93
CA LEU A 178 11.57 14.71 7.24
C LEU A 178 10.96 14.14 5.95
N ALA A 179 10.47 15.00 5.06
CA ALA A 179 9.93 14.61 3.76
C ALA A 179 10.98 13.92 2.89
N LEU A 180 12.23 14.43 2.87
CA LEU A 180 13.35 13.86 2.12
C LEU A 180 13.87 12.52 2.69
N LEU A 181 13.83 12.34 4.01
CA LEU A 181 14.27 11.08 4.63
C LEU A 181 13.24 9.98 4.45
N THR A 182 11.95 10.34 4.58
CA THR A 182 10.86 9.37 4.67
C THR A 182 10.07 9.19 3.39
N GLY A 183 10.24 10.07 2.40
CA GLY A 183 9.32 10.19 1.28
C GLY A 183 7.88 10.45 1.73
N LYS A 184 7.63 10.93 2.95
CA LYS A 184 6.28 11.00 3.55
C LYS A 184 5.57 9.63 3.64
N VAL A 185 6.34 8.52 3.68
CA VAL A 185 5.79 7.18 3.89
C VAL A 185 5.31 7.05 5.34
N PRO A 186 4.03 6.75 5.60
CA PRO A 186 3.46 6.75 6.96
C PRO A 186 4.20 5.84 7.93
N LEU A 187 4.65 4.66 7.50
CA LEU A 187 5.46 3.78 8.35
C LEU A 187 6.76 4.45 8.81
N LEU A 188 7.50 5.10 7.91
CA LEU A 188 8.73 5.80 8.25
C LEU A 188 8.46 7.01 9.14
N LEU A 189 7.44 7.81 8.81
CA LEU A 189 6.98 8.93 9.64
C LEU A 189 6.62 8.47 11.07
N SER A 190 5.96 7.31 11.21
CA SER A 190 5.60 6.75 12.51
C SER A 190 6.81 6.37 13.36
N VAL A 191 7.92 5.94 12.74
CA VAL A 191 9.17 5.63 13.46
C VAL A 191 9.75 6.92 14.03
N PHE A 192 9.80 7.99 13.24
CA PHE A 192 10.23 9.32 13.72
C PHE A 192 9.38 9.81 14.91
N ALA A 193 8.05 9.75 14.78
CA ALA A 193 7.13 10.13 15.85
C ALA A 193 7.32 9.30 17.12
N ARG A 194 7.61 8.00 16.99
CA ARG A 194 7.80 7.09 18.12
C ARG A 194 9.11 7.33 18.86
N VAL A 195 10.21 7.57 18.15
CA VAL A 195 11.55 7.70 18.77
C VAL A 195 11.83 9.11 19.29
N TYR A 196 11.00 10.09 18.91
CA TYR A 196 11.09 11.46 19.39
C TYR A 196 10.74 11.58 20.88
N GLY A 197 11.56 12.35 21.61
CA GLY A 197 11.33 12.82 22.97
C GLY A 197 11.50 14.33 23.09
N ASN A 198 10.85 14.91 24.10
CA ASN A 198 10.90 16.36 24.33
C ASN A 198 12.35 16.84 24.59
N GLY A 199 12.77 17.87 23.84
CA GLY A 199 14.11 18.46 23.96
C GLY A 199 15.17 17.81 23.08
N ASP A 200 14.80 16.83 22.24
CA ASP A 200 15.72 16.21 21.29
C ASP A 200 16.13 17.17 20.17
N SER A 201 17.34 16.96 19.63
CA SER A 201 17.76 17.58 18.37
C SER A 201 17.36 16.70 17.19
N TRP A 202 17.28 17.30 16.00
CA TRP A 202 17.00 16.55 14.77
C TRP A 202 17.99 15.40 14.54
N GLU A 203 19.29 15.65 14.74
CA GLU A 203 20.33 14.65 14.54
C GLU A 203 20.19 13.47 15.51
N SER A 204 19.80 13.71 16.77
CA SER A 204 19.62 12.64 17.75
C SER A 204 18.40 11.77 17.43
N VAL A 205 17.34 12.37 16.87
CA VAL A 205 16.17 11.64 16.38
C VAL A 205 16.56 10.78 15.18
N VAL A 206 17.20 11.36 14.16
CA VAL A 206 17.65 10.63 12.97
C VAL A 206 18.56 9.45 13.33
N GLN A 207 19.52 9.64 14.24
CA GLN A 207 20.39 8.54 14.71
C GLN A 207 19.60 7.42 15.39
N ARG A 208 18.61 7.75 16.21
CA ARG A 208 17.75 6.71 16.84
C ARG A 208 16.88 5.99 15.83
N VAL A 209 16.34 6.69 14.82
CA VAL A 209 15.62 6.05 13.71
C VAL A 209 16.52 5.03 13.01
N GLN A 210 17.78 5.38 12.71
CA GLN A 210 18.72 4.47 12.05
C GLN A 210 19.06 3.22 12.88
N LEU A 211 18.98 3.32 14.21
CA LEU A 211 19.25 2.21 15.12
C LEU A 211 17.99 1.43 15.52
N ASP A 212 16.80 1.91 15.14
CA ASP A 212 15.52 1.35 15.52
C ASP A 212 15.31 -0.06 14.95
N GLU A 213 14.84 -0.98 15.80
CA GLU A 213 14.66 -2.38 15.40
C GLU A 213 13.58 -2.56 14.32
N ASN A 214 12.54 -1.72 14.30
CA ASN A 214 11.51 -1.79 13.25
C ASN A 214 12.08 -1.32 11.91
N MET A 215 13.09 -0.45 11.92
CA MET A 215 13.82 -0.08 10.69
C MET A 215 14.67 -1.23 10.17
N LYS A 216 15.28 -2.04 11.05
CA LYS A 216 16.01 -3.26 10.66
C LYS A 216 15.08 -4.36 10.15
N GLU A 217 13.87 -4.47 10.71
CA GLU A 217 12.85 -5.39 10.20
C GLU A 217 12.31 -4.93 8.84
N LEU A 218 12.09 -3.62 8.67
CA LEU A 218 11.73 -3.04 7.39
C LEU A 218 12.84 -3.28 6.36
N GLU A 219 14.12 -3.12 6.70
CA GLU A 219 15.26 -3.46 5.83
C GLU A 219 15.16 -4.91 5.33
N ARG A 220 14.95 -5.85 6.25
CA ARG A 220 14.81 -7.28 5.92
C ARG A 220 13.62 -7.53 4.99
N SER A 221 12.49 -6.89 5.26
CA SER A 221 11.27 -7.00 4.46
C SER A 221 11.45 -6.43 3.05
N LEU A 222 12.05 -5.24 2.96
CA LEU A 222 12.37 -4.59 1.70
C LEU A 222 13.36 -5.43 0.89
N SER A 223 14.42 -5.94 1.51
CA SER A 223 15.44 -6.76 0.85
C SER A 223 14.92 -8.12 0.37
N ALA A 224 13.96 -8.70 1.11
CA ALA A 224 13.32 -9.95 0.70
C ALA A 224 12.32 -9.74 -0.45
N PHE A 225 11.68 -8.57 -0.51
CA PHE A 225 10.65 -8.26 -1.49
C PHE A 225 11.19 -7.63 -2.77
N TYR A 226 12.25 -6.83 -2.67
CA TYR A 226 12.87 -6.11 -3.78
C TYR A 226 14.18 -6.76 -4.22
N ASN A 227 14.26 -7.09 -5.50
CA ASN A 227 15.51 -7.43 -6.18
C ASN A 227 16.19 -6.16 -6.74
N GLU A 228 17.44 -6.29 -7.20
CA GLU A 228 18.24 -5.18 -7.72
C GLU A 228 17.57 -4.45 -8.91
N MET A 229 16.82 -5.18 -9.75
CA MET A 229 16.04 -4.60 -10.87
C MET A 229 14.72 -3.96 -10.42
N ASP A 230 14.17 -4.37 -9.28
CA ASP A 230 13.05 -3.68 -8.63
C ASP A 230 13.51 -2.33 -8.11
N GLY A 231 14.80 -2.14 -7.84
CA GLY A 231 15.39 -0.87 -7.48
C GLY A 231 15.08 0.25 -8.45
N ASP A 232 15.43 0.05 -9.72
CA ASP A 232 15.17 0.99 -10.83
C ASP A 232 13.67 1.14 -11.12
N LEU A 233 12.83 0.20 -10.68
CA LEU A 233 11.41 0.19 -10.98
C LEU A 233 10.51 0.70 -9.85
N VAL A 234 10.81 0.37 -8.60
CA VAL A 234 10.38 1.15 -7.44
C VAL A 234 10.88 2.54 -7.65
N TRP A 235 12.14 2.74 -8.06
CA TRP A 235 12.62 4.02 -8.52
C TRP A 235 11.79 4.55 -9.67
N LYS A 236 11.39 3.82 -10.72
CA LYS A 236 10.48 4.35 -11.75
C LYS A 236 9.12 4.72 -11.20
N VAL A 237 8.37 3.80 -10.60
CA VAL A 237 7.02 3.98 -10.04
C VAL A 237 6.96 5.04 -8.96
N CYS A 238 7.98 5.09 -8.13
CA CYS A 238 8.25 6.24 -7.32
C CYS A 238 8.49 7.39 -8.33
N THR A 239 9.57 7.46 -9.11
CA THR A 239 10.07 8.57 -9.99
C THR A 239 9.22 9.12 -11.13
N LEU A 240 8.07 8.57 -11.47
CA LEU A 240 7.57 8.67 -12.84
C LEU A 240 7.48 10.08 -13.45
N LYS A 241 8.49 10.44 -14.25
CA LYS A 241 8.28 10.67 -15.69
C LYS A 241 7.92 9.30 -16.32
N VAL A 242 6.63 8.93 -16.38
CA VAL A 242 6.17 8.03 -17.46
C VAL A 242 5.97 8.94 -18.65
N ASP A 243 6.76 8.75 -19.71
CA ASP A 243 6.55 9.46 -20.97
C ASP A 243 5.48 8.76 -21.86
N MET A 244 4.49 8.11 -21.25
CA MET A 244 3.46 7.37 -21.99
C MET A 244 2.10 7.41 -21.28
N MET A 245 1.17 8.22 -21.82
CA MET A 245 -0.30 8.03 -21.82
C MET A 245 -1.02 7.61 -20.51
N PHE A 246 -0.69 8.19 -19.37
CA PHE A 246 -1.60 8.19 -18.21
C PHE A 246 -2.22 9.58 -18.09
N GLU A 247 -3.55 9.67 -17.91
CA GLU A 247 -4.20 10.93 -17.54
C GLU A 247 -3.63 11.39 -16.18
N SER A 248 -3.04 12.58 -16.15
CA SER A 248 -2.25 13.11 -15.02
C SER A 248 -3.02 13.25 -13.70
N GLU A 249 -4.34 13.12 -13.73
CA GLU A 249 -5.20 13.20 -12.55
C GLU A 249 -5.25 11.90 -11.72
N LEU A 250 -4.64 10.82 -12.22
CA LEU A 250 -4.63 9.49 -11.60
C LEU A 250 -3.26 9.08 -11.04
N VAL A 251 -2.24 9.94 -11.18
CA VAL A 251 -0.85 9.67 -10.78
C VAL A 251 -0.38 10.72 -9.79
N ASP A 252 0.22 10.25 -8.70
CA ASP A 252 0.65 11.06 -7.59
C ASP A 252 2.15 11.44 -7.69
N HIS A 253 2.45 12.72 -7.91
CA HIS A 253 3.77 13.22 -8.36
C HIS A 253 4.76 13.63 -7.25
N ARG A 254 4.60 13.18 -6.02
CA ARG A 254 5.18 13.88 -4.84
C ARG A 254 6.48 13.31 -4.28
N PHE A 255 7.14 12.38 -4.97
CA PHE A 255 8.33 11.67 -4.45
C PHE A 255 9.66 12.04 -5.13
N PHE A 256 9.68 13.05 -6.02
CA PHE A 256 10.89 13.46 -6.74
C PHE A 256 11.05 14.94 -6.81
N PHE A 257 12.30 15.32 -6.92
CA PHE A 257 12.69 16.62 -7.43
C PHE A 257 13.70 16.41 -8.56
N GLU A 258 13.68 17.31 -9.53
CA GLU A 258 14.69 17.36 -10.58
C GLU A 258 15.88 18.17 -10.05
N ASP A 259 17.03 17.52 -9.85
CA ASP A 259 18.29 18.17 -9.53
C ASP A 259 19.00 18.56 -10.85
N PRO A 260 19.25 19.86 -11.11
CA PRO A 260 19.86 20.31 -12.37
C PRO A 260 21.26 19.75 -12.67
N SER A 261 21.93 19.19 -11.68
CA SER A 261 23.28 18.61 -11.77
C SER A 261 23.30 17.08 -11.77
N ARG A 262 22.20 16.42 -11.37
CA ARG A 262 22.13 14.98 -11.15
C ARG A 262 20.95 14.28 -11.83
N GLY A 263 19.98 15.03 -12.36
CA GLY A 263 18.73 14.50 -12.90
C GLY A 263 17.67 14.24 -11.82
N PHE A 264 16.70 13.39 -12.14
CA PHE A 264 15.60 13.02 -11.23
C PHE A 264 16.10 12.31 -9.96
N CYS A 265 15.71 12.76 -8.78
CA CYS A 265 16.13 12.21 -7.48
C CYS A 265 14.94 11.82 -6.60
N ALA A 266 14.97 10.67 -5.89
CA ALA A 266 13.89 10.22 -5.00
C ALA A 266 13.97 10.83 -3.59
N THR A 267 12.79 11.06 -2.99
CA THR A 267 12.62 11.70 -1.68
C THR A 267 12.53 10.74 -0.49
N SER A 268 12.87 9.45 -0.62
CA SER A 268 12.89 8.52 0.53
C SER A 268 14.30 7.98 0.77
N GLU A 269 15.22 8.87 1.16
CA GLU A 269 16.63 8.55 1.36
C GLU A 269 16.84 7.40 2.36
N LEU A 270 15.98 7.22 3.36
CA LEU A 270 16.09 6.10 4.29
C LEU A 270 15.81 4.75 3.61
N VAL A 271 14.87 4.69 2.67
CA VAL A 271 14.61 3.44 1.93
C VAL A 271 15.79 3.10 1.03
N LEU A 272 16.40 4.11 0.39
CA LEU A 272 17.62 3.92 -0.39
C LEU A 272 18.79 3.47 0.49
N TRP A 273 18.91 4.05 1.68
CA TRP A 273 19.92 3.64 2.65
C TRP A 273 19.72 2.19 3.11
N LEU A 274 18.49 1.81 3.47
CA LEU A 274 18.15 0.44 3.88
C LEU A 274 18.44 -0.56 2.75
N LEU A 275 18.06 -0.26 1.51
CA LEU A 275 18.22 -1.17 0.37
C LEU A 275 19.66 -1.26 -0.15
N TYR A 276 20.39 -0.14 -0.19
CA TYR A 276 21.67 -0.05 -0.91
C TYR A 276 22.87 0.28 -0.02
N ARG A 277 22.68 0.40 1.29
CA ARG A 277 23.73 0.72 2.27
C ARG A 277 24.61 1.90 1.85
N LEU A 278 23.99 2.93 1.28
CA LEU A 278 24.69 4.14 0.85
C LEU A 278 25.44 4.76 2.04
N PRO A 279 26.73 5.13 1.91
CA PRO A 279 27.49 5.70 3.02
C PRO A 279 26.82 6.96 3.58
N ALA A 280 26.76 7.09 4.91
CA ALA A 280 26.18 8.26 5.59
C ALA A 280 26.78 9.61 5.15
N GLN A 281 28.03 9.60 4.66
CA GLN A 281 28.72 10.78 4.11
C GLN A 281 28.13 11.24 2.77
N LEU A 282 27.59 10.33 1.96
CA LEU A 282 26.92 10.63 0.69
C LEU A 282 25.55 11.28 0.95
N LEU A 283 24.81 10.78 1.94
CA LEU A 283 23.55 11.35 2.44
C LEU A 283 23.77 12.76 3.04
N ALA A 284 24.79 12.93 3.89
CA ALA A 284 25.14 14.24 4.48
C ALA A 284 25.62 15.28 3.46
N SER A 285 26.15 14.84 2.30
CA SER A 285 26.52 15.74 1.20
C SER A 285 25.32 16.21 0.37
N MET A 286 24.20 15.47 0.45
CA MET A 286 22.96 15.75 -0.26
C MET A 286 22.05 16.69 0.57
N SER A 287 22.00 16.53 1.90
CA SER A 287 21.27 17.47 2.78
C SER A 287 21.90 18.88 2.81
N LYS A 288 23.24 18.99 2.70
CA LYS A 288 23.95 20.28 2.74
C LYS A 288 23.70 21.19 1.52
N LYS A 289 23.12 20.68 0.43
CA LYS A 289 22.84 21.46 -0.79
C LYS A 289 21.41 22.00 -0.89
N SER A 290 20.55 21.78 0.12
CA SER A 290 19.22 22.41 0.20
C SER A 290 19.26 23.90 0.60
N SER A 291 20.46 24.47 0.81
CA SER A 291 20.62 25.93 0.92
C SER A 291 20.30 26.59 -0.43
N ARG A 292 19.02 26.93 -0.64
CA ARG A 292 18.57 27.75 -1.76
C ARG A 292 19.48 28.98 -1.89
N PRO A 293 19.88 29.39 -3.11
CA PRO A 293 20.37 30.74 -3.31
C PRO A 293 19.23 31.68 -2.92
N LYS A 294 19.51 32.59 -1.98
CA LYS A 294 18.64 33.72 -1.64
C LYS A 294 18.39 34.48 -2.95
N TYR A 295 17.20 34.35 -3.52
CA TYR A 295 16.77 35.25 -4.57
C TYR A 295 16.68 36.64 -3.96
N ALA A 296 17.65 37.48 -4.30
CA ALA A 296 17.55 38.91 -4.10
C ALA A 296 16.31 39.39 -4.86
N ALA A 297 15.34 39.92 -4.11
CA ALA A 297 14.28 40.72 -4.68
C ALA A 297 14.93 41.87 -5.46
N LYS A 298 14.79 41.86 -6.78
CA LYS A 298 14.95 43.07 -7.58
C LYS A 298 13.57 43.69 -7.73
N VAL A 299 13.48 44.91 -7.21
CA VAL A 299 12.42 45.91 -7.38
C VAL A 299 12.13 46.13 -8.87
#